data_AF-A0A1X7V1B6-F1
#
_entry.id   AF-A0A1X7V1B6-F1
#
_cell.length_a   1.000
_cell.length_b   1.000
_cell.length_c   1.000
_cell.angle_alpha   90.00
_cell.angle_beta   90.00
_cell.angle_gamma   90.00
#
_symmetry.space_group_name_H-M   'P 1'
#
loop_
_entity.id
_entity.type
_entity.pdbx_description
1 polymer ?
#
loop_
_entity_poly.entity_id
_entity_poly.type
_entity_poly.pdbx_seq_one_letter_code
_entity_poly.pdbx_strand_id
1 'polypeptide(L)'
;MMEMEIDCSQMIDVKKQDFSVVRKMMKDYWEDWAAYQTESGTTMELMVGEKHYNVAMQFYDLDRMDVLGALPKLAGMDVLELGGGSGRYSGELAKRAKTVISTDLIESFLKENEEKNGPSHPNLSFRVLDAAQLDYPPASFDMIFTNWLLMYLNDQDTERFIQNAIMMLRPGGYIFLRESHFKPAGHRIQSVNPTIYRSMMEYYDYFANVRYTDEKGDTYFFEFLNGGNCQTYVYRKANPSQVFYLWRKTKVTQSPSMISVQRLLDDALYSPENMTVYESVIGDGFMSPGGLDFSKELLSKLNLTSDSVVLDVGCGLGGLASYLIKECDVDCVGLELSMVASQASILRLNSLSVNKGRMHIADVVRTNFSESSFDAIIARETIEYVGRKSLLFKKALSWLKPKGQLLLGEYCLGKMEPLSIETEEILHSEGMDLLTIEDLTQLLKNAGYVNIKTEDYTHLYVQYIKEDLSKLTLTEGLPEGVRIHFTNLWQTLVTALNNRELAWTLVTATSPDSEGR
;
A
#
# COMPACT_ATOMS: atom_id res chain seq x y z
N MET A 1 36.55 3.84 -5.88
CA MET A 1 36.25 3.34 -7.24
C MET A 1 35.33 4.35 -7.87
N MET A 2 35.68 4.88 -9.04
CA MET A 2 34.90 5.89 -9.78
C MET A 2 33.45 5.42 -9.96
N GLU A 3 32.50 6.22 -9.48
CA GLU A 3 31.12 6.18 -9.96
C GLU A 3 31.15 6.60 -11.43
N MET A 4 30.82 5.67 -12.33
CA MET A 4 30.49 6.04 -13.70
C MET A 4 29.10 6.68 -13.66
N GLU A 5 29.04 8.01 -13.80
CA GLU A 5 27.82 8.69 -14.20
C GLU A 5 27.39 8.12 -15.56
N ILE A 6 26.25 7.43 -15.57
CA ILE A 6 25.59 7.01 -16.81
C ILE A 6 24.98 8.28 -17.42
N ASP A 7 25.44 8.66 -18.61
CA ASP A 7 24.84 9.74 -19.39
C ASP A 7 23.41 9.35 -19.79
N CYS A 8 22.43 9.84 -19.03
CA CYS A 8 21.00 9.60 -19.27
C CYS A 8 20.43 10.39 -20.46
N SER A 9 21.21 11.24 -21.15
CA SER A 9 20.71 12.10 -22.23
C SER A 9 20.37 11.35 -23.54
N GLN A 10 20.73 10.07 -23.64
CA GLN A 10 20.44 9.20 -24.80
C GLN A 10 19.58 7.96 -24.49
N MET A 11 18.92 7.90 -23.33
CA MET A 11 17.99 6.79 -23.07
C MET A 11 16.75 6.93 -23.95
N ILE A 12 16.56 5.98 -24.87
CA ILE A 12 15.33 5.80 -25.63
C ILE A 12 14.17 5.73 -24.61
N ASP A 13 13.17 6.59 -24.74
CA ASP A 13 11.95 6.50 -23.93
C ASP A 13 11.16 5.25 -24.36
N VAL A 14 11.50 4.11 -23.76
CA VAL A 14 10.92 2.79 -24.05
C VAL A 14 9.40 2.80 -23.84
N LYS A 15 8.87 3.65 -22.94
CA LYS A 15 7.43 3.74 -22.68
C LYS A 15 6.61 4.12 -23.91
N LYS A 16 7.19 4.88 -24.84
CA LYS A 16 6.49 5.45 -26.00
C LYS A 16 6.88 4.84 -27.34
N GLN A 17 7.74 3.82 -27.35
CA GLN A 17 8.16 3.16 -28.59
C GLN A 17 7.08 2.22 -29.13
N ASP A 18 7.15 1.95 -30.42
CA ASP A 18 6.24 1.03 -31.12
C ASP A 18 6.32 -0.40 -30.59
N PHE A 19 5.19 -1.10 -30.67
CA PHE A 19 5.01 -2.47 -30.19
C PHE A 19 6.17 -3.40 -30.57
N SER A 20 6.47 -3.53 -31.86
CA SER A 20 7.49 -4.48 -32.33
C SER A 20 8.90 -4.16 -31.83
N VAL A 21 9.21 -2.88 -31.63
CA VAL A 21 10.51 -2.43 -31.10
C VAL A 21 10.63 -2.82 -29.63
N VAL A 22 9.62 -2.49 -28.82
CA VAL A 22 9.61 -2.81 -27.39
C VAL A 22 9.64 -4.31 -27.17
N ARG A 23 8.80 -5.07 -27.87
CA ARG A 23 8.76 -6.54 -27.72
C ARG A 23 10.11 -7.16 -28.04
N LYS A 24 10.79 -6.71 -29.11
CA LYS A 24 12.13 -7.18 -29.43
C LYS A 24 13.14 -6.82 -28.34
N MET A 25 13.18 -5.56 -27.91
CA MET A 25 14.11 -5.11 -26.85
C MET A 25 13.92 -5.89 -25.53
N MET A 26 12.67 -6.12 -25.13
CA MET A 26 12.35 -6.86 -23.90
C MET A 26 12.70 -8.35 -24.03
N LYS A 27 12.47 -8.94 -25.21
CA LYS A 27 12.84 -10.33 -25.49
C LYS A 27 14.35 -10.51 -25.48
N ASP A 28 15.09 -9.67 -26.22
CA ASP A 28 16.56 -9.71 -26.28
C ASP A 28 17.16 -9.59 -24.86
N TYR A 29 16.65 -8.63 -24.06
CA TYR A 29 17.07 -8.43 -22.66
C TYR A 29 16.93 -9.70 -21.81
N TRP A 30 15.82 -10.41 -21.96
CA TRP A 30 15.55 -11.62 -21.19
C TRP A 30 16.26 -12.87 -21.74
N GLU A 31 16.51 -12.94 -23.04
CA GLU A 31 17.38 -13.97 -23.64
C GLU A 31 18.82 -13.83 -23.15
N ASP A 32 19.35 -12.61 -23.02
CA ASP A 32 20.67 -12.35 -22.44
C ASP A 32 20.76 -12.80 -20.96
N TRP A 33 19.67 -12.63 -20.20
CA TRP A 33 19.57 -13.16 -18.84
C TRP A 33 19.56 -14.69 -18.81
N ALA A 34 18.81 -15.32 -19.71
CA ALA A 34 18.74 -16.78 -19.80
C ALA A 34 20.10 -17.40 -20.17
N ALA A 35 20.82 -16.77 -21.10
CA ALA A 35 22.19 -17.16 -21.44
C ALA A 35 23.12 -17.02 -20.23
N TYR A 36 23.06 -15.90 -19.52
CA TYR A 36 23.86 -15.69 -18.32
C TYR A 36 23.59 -16.72 -17.21
N GLN A 37 22.32 -17.06 -16.95
CA GLN A 37 21.96 -18.10 -15.98
C GLN A 37 22.62 -19.44 -16.33
N THR A 38 22.57 -19.80 -17.61
CA THR A 38 23.18 -21.04 -18.12
C THR A 38 24.69 -21.04 -17.95
N GLU A 39 25.37 -19.95 -18.32
CA GLU A 39 26.84 -19.84 -18.30
C GLU A 39 27.42 -19.79 -16.88
N SER A 40 26.75 -19.07 -15.98
CA SER A 40 27.24 -18.81 -14.64
C SER A 40 26.91 -19.94 -13.64
N GLY A 41 26.00 -20.85 -14.00
CA GLY A 41 25.41 -21.80 -13.07
C GLY A 41 24.65 -21.12 -11.92
N THR A 42 24.41 -19.82 -12.04
CA THR A 42 23.61 -19.04 -11.09
C THR A 42 22.19 -19.04 -11.61
N THR A 43 21.26 -19.56 -10.82
CA THR A 43 19.84 -19.44 -11.17
C THR A 43 19.45 -17.96 -11.18
N MET A 44 18.41 -17.58 -11.94
CA MET A 44 17.75 -16.27 -11.85
C MET A 44 17.39 -15.87 -10.39
N GLU A 45 17.40 -16.84 -9.49
CA GLU A 45 17.25 -16.77 -8.04
C GLU A 45 18.41 -15.99 -7.35
N LEU A 46 19.50 -15.67 -8.06
CA LEU A 46 20.63 -14.81 -7.64
C LEU A 46 20.55 -13.35 -8.15
N MET A 47 19.45 -12.95 -8.80
CA MET A 47 19.22 -11.57 -9.25
C MET A 47 19.12 -10.51 -8.14
N VAL A 48 19.21 -10.91 -6.87
CA VAL A 48 19.25 -10.00 -5.72
C VAL A 48 20.62 -9.33 -5.49
N GLY A 49 21.59 -9.57 -6.36
CA GLY A 49 22.96 -9.08 -6.21
C GLY A 49 23.68 -9.69 -5.00
N GLU A 50 23.22 -10.85 -4.52
CA GLU A 50 23.80 -11.55 -3.38
C GLU A 50 24.82 -12.59 -3.86
N LYS A 51 26.08 -12.44 -3.46
CA LYS A 51 27.17 -13.32 -3.95
C LYS A 51 27.25 -14.64 -3.17
N HIS A 52 26.61 -14.73 -2.02
CA HIS A 52 26.61 -15.91 -1.16
C HIS A 52 25.35 -16.76 -1.39
N TYR A 53 25.52 -17.93 -2.00
CA TYR A 53 24.43 -18.85 -2.38
C TYR A 53 23.41 -19.09 -1.24
N ASN A 54 23.88 -19.44 -0.04
CA ASN A 54 22.98 -19.72 1.10
C ASN A 54 22.15 -18.49 1.52
N VAL A 55 22.74 -17.29 1.44
CA VAL A 55 22.05 -16.03 1.79
C VAL A 55 21.02 -15.68 0.72
N ALA A 56 21.37 -15.90 -0.55
CA ALA A 56 20.45 -15.72 -1.66
C ALA A 56 19.24 -16.66 -1.57
N MET A 57 19.46 -17.94 -1.24
CA MET A 57 18.38 -18.91 -1.05
C MET A 57 17.46 -18.54 0.13
N GLN A 58 18.01 -18.09 1.25
CA GLN A 58 17.19 -17.61 2.38
C GLN A 58 16.37 -16.37 2.01
N PHE A 59 16.98 -15.40 1.32
CA PHE A 59 16.27 -14.24 0.81
C PHE A 59 15.12 -14.66 -0.11
N TYR A 60 15.41 -15.58 -1.01
CA TYR A 60 14.46 -16.07 -1.99
C TYR A 60 13.25 -16.75 -1.33
N ASP A 61 13.47 -17.60 -0.34
CA ASP A 61 12.39 -18.26 0.38
C ASP A 61 11.51 -17.24 1.12
N LEU A 62 12.13 -16.25 1.76
CA LEU A 62 11.40 -15.19 2.47
C LEU A 62 10.60 -14.29 1.52
N ASP A 63 11.18 -13.82 0.41
CA ASP A 63 10.46 -12.99 -0.58
C ASP A 63 9.33 -13.78 -1.26
N ARG A 64 9.53 -15.09 -1.48
CA ARG A 64 8.46 -15.97 -1.98
C ARG A 64 7.32 -16.09 -0.96
N MET A 65 7.64 -16.18 0.33
CA MET A 65 6.64 -16.23 1.40
C MET A 65 5.85 -14.93 1.51
N ASP A 66 6.50 -13.77 1.36
CA ASP A 66 5.81 -12.47 1.35
C ASP A 66 4.75 -12.42 0.23
N VAL A 67 5.15 -12.81 -0.98
CA VAL A 67 4.26 -12.82 -2.16
C VAL A 67 3.12 -13.83 -1.98
N LEU A 68 3.42 -15.06 -1.57
CA LEU A 68 2.40 -16.10 -1.37
C LEU A 68 1.45 -15.75 -0.22
N GLY A 69 1.93 -15.06 0.83
CA GLY A 69 1.13 -14.60 1.96
C GLY A 69 0.14 -13.50 1.60
N ALA A 70 0.38 -12.76 0.51
CA ALA A 70 -0.51 -11.73 0.00
C ALA A 70 -1.62 -12.26 -0.92
N LEU A 71 -1.56 -13.53 -1.35
CA LEU A 71 -2.55 -14.12 -2.26
C LEU A 71 -3.85 -14.51 -1.52
N PRO A 72 -5.01 -14.49 -2.20
CA PRO A 72 -6.22 -15.10 -1.66
C PRO A 72 -6.05 -16.62 -1.54
N LYS A 73 -7.00 -17.29 -0.86
CA LYS A 73 -7.05 -18.75 -0.85
C LYS A 73 -7.31 -19.25 -2.27
N LEU A 74 -6.39 -20.07 -2.80
CA LEU A 74 -6.45 -20.54 -4.20
C LEU A 74 -7.23 -21.86 -4.38
N ALA A 75 -7.71 -22.47 -3.30
CA ALA A 75 -8.39 -23.77 -3.37
C ALA A 75 -9.59 -23.70 -4.33
N GLY A 76 -9.60 -24.57 -5.33
CA GLY A 76 -10.65 -24.61 -6.35
C GLY A 76 -10.47 -23.65 -7.54
N MET A 77 -9.46 -22.77 -7.51
CA MET A 77 -9.23 -21.76 -8.55
C MET A 77 -8.44 -22.31 -9.75
N ASP A 78 -8.83 -21.89 -10.95
CA ASP A 78 -8.02 -21.99 -12.16
C ASP A 78 -7.11 -20.74 -12.26
N VAL A 79 -5.79 -20.93 -12.20
CA VAL A 79 -4.77 -19.87 -12.11
C VAL A 79 -3.98 -19.75 -13.41
N LEU A 80 -3.79 -18.53 -13.89
CA LEU A 80 -2.84 -18.18 -14.94
C LEU A 80 -1.64 -17.45 -14.33
N GLU A 81 -0.46 -18.07 -14.37
CA GLU A 81 0.81 -17.46 -14.01
C GLU A 81 1.46 -16.91 -15.28
N LEU A 82 1.67 -15.58 -15.34
CA LEU A 82 2.30 -14.90 -16.47
C LEU A 82 3.70 -14.42 -16.06
N GLY A 83 4.72 -14.82 -16.83
CA GLY A 83 6.12 -14.62 -16.47
C GLY A 83 6.58 -15.63 -15.42
N GLY A 84 6.22 -16.91 -15.60
CA GLY A 84 6.53 -17.98 -14.64
C GLY A 84 8.02 -18.29 -14.52
N GLY A 85 8.85 -17.85 -15.48
CA GLY A 85 10.29 -18.08 -15.52
C GLY A 85 10.64 -19.55 -15.32
N SER A 86 11.72 -19.81 -14.58
CA SER A 86 12.17 -21.14 -14.18
C SER A 86 11.35 -21.78 -13.04
N GLY A 87 10.17 -21.23 -12.71
CA GLY A 87 9.21 -21.88 -11.84
C GLY A 87 9.38 -21.64 -10.35
N ARG A 88 9.64 -20.37 -9.98
CA ARG A 88 9.71 -19.95 -8.57
C ARG A 88 8.41 -20.15 -7.82
N TYR A 89 7.29 -19.81 -8.47
CA TYR A 89 5.96 -19.86 -7.91
C TYR A 89 5.11 -21.00 -8.48
N SER A 90 5.37 -21.48 -9.71
CA SER A 90 4.55 -22.49 -10.40
C SER A 90 4.21 -23.71 -9.56
N GLY A 91 5.20 -24.37 -8.93
CA GLY A 91 4.95 -25.51 -8.06
C GLY A 91 4.20 -25.14 -6.76
N GLU A 92 4.48 -23.96 -6.19
CA GLU A 92 3.77 -23.47 -5.00
C GLU A 92 2.30 -23.11 -5.31
N LEU A 93 2.03 -22.52 -6.47
CA LEU A 93 0.67 -22.26 -6.94
C LEU A 93 -0.05 -23.58 -7.20
N ALA A 94 0.60 -24.56 -7.85
CA ALA A 94 0.01 -25.86 -8.15
C ALA A 94 -0.36 -26.67 -6.90
N LYS A 95 0.37 -26.50 -5.78
CA LYS A 95 0.01 -27.09 -4.48
C LYS A 95 -1.29 -26.51 -3.88
N ARG A 96 -1.69 -25.30 -4.28
CA ARG A 96 -2.78 -24.53 -3.65
C ARG A 96 -4.00 -24.39 -4.56
N ALA A 97 -3.81 -24.43 -5.88
CA ALA A 97 -4.82 -24.20 -6.88
C ALA A 97 -5.41 -25.51 -7.46
N LYS A 98 -6.57 -25.40 -8.12
CA LYS A 98 -7.16 -26.52 -8.86
C LYS A 98 -6.38 -26.80 -10.14
N THR A 99 -6.11 -25.76 -10.93
CA THR A 99 -5.27 -25.83 -12.13
C THR A 99 -4.35 -24.62 -12.20
N VAL A 100 -3.17 -24.78 -12.77
CA VAL A 100 -2.23 -23.69 -13.06
C VAL A 100 -1.75 -23.81 -14.50
N ILE A 101 -1.81 -22.71 -15.24
CA ILE A 101 -1.10 -22.55 -16.51
C ILE A 101 0.03 -21.55 -16.27
N SER A 102 1.28 -22.02 -16.35
CA SER A 102 2.46 -21.18 -16.27
C SER A 102 2.92 -20.79 -17.67
N THR A 103 3.10 -19.49 -17.92
CA THR A 103 3.55 -19.00 -19.22
C THR A 103 4.78 -18.11 -19.09
N ASP A 104 5.64 -18.15 -20.11
CA ASP A 104 6.77 -17.24 -20.22
C ASP A 104 7.07 -16.92 -21.69
N LEU A 105 7.69 -15.77 -21.96
CA LEU A 105 8.17 -15.40 -23.29
C LEU A 105 9.44 -16.20 -23.67
N ILE A 106 10.21 -16.60 -22.67
CA ILE A 106 11.50 -17.28 -22.84
C ILE A 106 11.32 -18.79 -22.69
N GLU A 107 11.46 -19.49 -23.82
CA GLU A 107 11.25 -20.94 -23.91
C GLU A 107 12.19 -21.73 -23.00
N SER A 108 13.46 -21.32 -22.87
CA SER A 108 14.44 -22.02 -22.02
C SER A 108 14.08 -21.99 -20.55
N PHE A 109 13.60 -20.85 -20.03
CA PHE A 109 13.10 -20.75 -18.65
C PHE A 109 11.89 -21.65 -18.43
N LEU A 110 10.95 -21.63 -19.36
CA LEU A 110 9.74 -22.43 -19.24
C LEU A 110 10.04 -23.93 -19.28
N LYS A 111 11.00 -24.35 -20.10
CA LYS A 111 11.46 -25.74 -20.15
C LYS A 111 12.10 -26.17 -18.83
N GLU A 112 12.94 -25.32 -18.23
CA GLU A 112 13.51 -25.57 -16.90
C GLU A 112 12.41 -25.70 -15.83
N ASN A 113 11.39 -24.85 -15.91
CA ASN A 113 10.22 -24.90 -15.03
C ASN A 113 9.45 -26.21 -15.17
N GLU A 114 9.22 -26.66 -16.41
CA GLU A 114 8.57 -27.93 -16.70
C GLU A 114 9.36 -29.12 -16.15
N GLU A 115 10.68 -29.14 -16.37
CA GLU A 115 11.56 -30.19 -15.84
C GLU A 115 11.58 -30.20 -14.30
N LYS A 116 11.57 -29.02 -13.65
CA LYS A 116 11.59 -28.85 -12.20
C LYS A 116 10.27 -29.21 -11.52
N ASN A 117 9.15 -28.73 -12.06
CA ASN A 117 7.84 -28.75 -11.37
C ASN A 117 6.85 -29.75 -11.99
N GLY A 118 6.91 -29.97 -13.31
CA GLY A 118 5.96 -30.80 -14.05
C GLY A 118 5.77 -32.21 -13.48
N PRO A 119 6.85 -32.99 -13.21
CA PRO A 119 6.73 -34.35 -12.69
C PRO A 119 5.98 -34.47 -11.36
N SER A 120 6.00 -33.43 -10.52
CA SER A 120 5.37 -33.43 -9.19
C SER A 120 3.96 -32.83 -9.18
N HIS A 121 3.55 -32.18 -10.28
CA HIS A 121 2.34 -31.35 -10.33
C HIS A 121 1.54 -31.61 -11.61
N PRO A 122 0.67 -32.64 -11.64
CA PRO A 122 -0.11 -32.99 -12.84
C PRO A 122 -1.18 -31.94 -13.20
N ASN A 123 -1.45 -30.99 -12.30
CA ASN A 123 -2.37 -29.87 -12.50
C ASN A 123 -1.68 -28.58 -12.97
N LEU A 124 -0.37 -28.64 -13.29
CA LEU A 124 0.43 -27.55 -13.82
C LEU A 124 0.74 -27.83 -15.30
N SER A 125 0.41 -26.89 -16.18
CA SER A 125 0.77 -26.92 -17.59
C SER A 125 1.58 -25.69 -17.99
N PHE A 126 2.28 -25.80 -19.13
CA PHE A 126 3.26 -24.81 -19.56
C PHE A 126 2.95 -24.32 -20.97
N ARG A 127 3.11 -23.02 -21.22
CA ARG A 127 2.93 -22.44 -22.55
C ARG A 127 3.87 -21.25 -22.81
N VAL A 128 4.61 -21.29 -23.91
CA VAL A 128 5.36 -20.12 -24.38
C VAL A 128 4.35 -19.07 -24.88
N LEU A 129 4.35 -17.89 -24.25
CA LEU A 129 3.38 -16.83 -24.52
C LEU A 129 3.95 -15.47 -24.13
N ASP A 130 3.84 -14.48 -25.02
CA ASP A 130 4.09 -13.08 -24.69
C ASP A 130 2.88 -12.51 -23.94
N ALA A 131 3.09 -11.98 -22.73
CA ALA A 131 2.02 -11.36 -21.93
C ALA A 131 1.40 -10.13 -22.62
N ALA A 132 2.07 -9.53 -23.61
CA ALA A 132 1.49 -8.46 -24.42
C ALA A 132 0.52 -8.97 -25.52
N GLN A 133 0.44 -10.29 -25.75
CA GLN A 133 -0.34 -10.96 -26.78
C GLN A 133 -1.15 -12.15 -26.22
N LEU A 134 -1.99 -11.87 -25.23
CA LEU A 134 -2.86 -12.86 -24.59
C LEU A 134 -4.00 -13.29 -25.53
N ASP A 135 -4.30 -14.59 -25.57
CA ASP A 135 -5.28 -15.18 -26.50
C ASP A 135 -6.26 -16.17 -25.83
N TYR A 136 -6.50 -16.00 -24.53
CA TYR A 136 -7.48 -16.81 -23.80
C TYR A 136 -8.91 -16.25 -23.92
N PRO A 137 -9.94 -17.13 -23.93
CA PRO A 137 -11.33 -16.69 -23.93
C PRO A 137 -11.72 -15.88 -22.68
N PRO A 138 -12.80 -15.09 -22.76
CA PRO A 138 -13.37 -14.44 -21.58
C PRO A 138 -13.72 -15.44 -20.46
N ALA A 139 -13.61 -15.00 -19.20
CA ALA A 139 -14.01 -15.79 -18.03
C ALA A 139 -13.35 -17.19 -17.93
N SER A 140 -12.08 -17.30 -18.32
CA SER A 140 -11.28 -18.52 -18.30
C SER A 140 -10.58 -18.79 -16.96
N PHE A 141 -10.30 -17.76 -16.15
CA PHE A 141 -9.49 -17.90 -14.93
C PHE A 141 -10.16 -17.29 -13.71
N ASP A 142 -9.89 -17.85 -12.54
CA ASP A 142 -10.26 -17.26 -11.25
C ASP A 142 -9.16 -16.36 -10.71
N MET A 143 -7.91 -16.57 -11.16
CA MET A 143 -6.79 -15.74 -10.76
C MET A 143 -5.75 -15.58 -11.87
N ILE A 144 -5.25 -14.36 -12.04
CA ILE A 144 -4.04 -14.04 -12.80
C ILE A 144 -2.96 -13.63 -11.80
N PHE A 145 -1.80 -14.28 -11.88
CA PHE A 145 -0.66 -14.03 -11.01
C PHE A 145 0.54 -13.55 -11.83
N THR A 146 1.11 -12.41 -11.42
CA THR A 146 2.36 -11.88 -11.99
C THR A 146 3.30 -11.44 -10.86
N ASN A 147 4.61 -11.55 -11.09
CA ASN A 147 5.63 -11.01 -10.20
C ASN A 147 6.81 -10.53 -11.07
N TRP A 148 6.98 -9.22 -11.18
CA TRP A 148 7.88 -8.51 -12.11
C TRP A 148 7.54 -8.79 -13.58
N LEU A 149 6.45 -8.20 -14.07
CA LEU A 149 6.02 -8.40 -15.46
C LEU A 149 5.72 -7.08 -16.16
N LEU A 150 4.87 -6.23 -15.58
CA LEU A 150 4.39 -5.01 -16.25
C LEU A 150 5.50 -3.96 -16.39
N MET A 151 6.55 -4.02 -15.56
CA MET A 151 7.76 -3.23 -15.76
C MET A 151 8.51 -3.55 -17.07
N TYR A 152 8.14 -4.62 -17.78
CA TYR A 152 8.62 -5.01 -19.11
C TYR A 152 7.58 -4.78 -20.22
N LEU A 153 6.47 -4.10 -19.91
CA LEU A 153 5.45 -3.68 -20.86
C LEU A 153 5.52 -2.16 -21.01
N ASN A 154 5.46 -1.63 -22.24
CA ASN A 154 5.26 -0.18 -22.43
C ASN A 154 3.83 0.22 -22.04
N ASP A 155 3.47 1.49 -22.16
CA ASP A 155 2.18 1.97 -21.66
C ASP A 155 1.00 1.38 -22.45
N GLN A 156 1.12 1.31 -23.77
CA GLN A 156 0.10 0.69 -24.64
C GLN A 156 -0.06 -0.82 -24.39
N ASP A 157 1.07 -1.52 -24.18
CA ASP A 157 1.10 -2.94 -23.83
C ASP A 157 0.46 -3.19 -22.47
N THR A 158 0.70 -2.30 -21.50
CA THR A 158 0.12 -2.37 -20.16
C THR A 158 -1.39 -2.18 -20.21
N GLU A 159 -1.87 -1.17 -20.94
CA GLU A 159 -3.31 -0.95 -21.15
C GLU A 159 -3.99 -2.15 -21.79
N ARG A 160 -3.40 -2.69 -22.87
CA ARG A 160 -3.90 -3.91 -23.53
C ARG A 160 -3.88 -5.13 -22.61
N PHE A 161 -2.81 -5.32 -21.84
CA PHE A 161 -2.71 -6.39 -20.86
C PHE A 161 -3.85 -6.31 -19.84
N ILE A 162 -4.11 -5.13 -19.27
CA ILE A 162 -5.13 -4.95 -18.23
C ILE A 162 -6.54 -5.17 -18.79
N GLN A 163 -6.80 -4.70 -20.02
CA GLN A 163 -8.06 -4.97 -20.72
C GLN A 163 -8.29 -6.48 -20.96
N ASN A 164 -7.24 -7.20 -21.38
CA ASN A 164 -7.31 -8.65 -21.52
C ASN A 164 -7.47 -9.35 -20.16
N ALA A 165 -6.76 -8.91 -19.13
CA ALA A 165 -6.83 -9.49 -17.79
C ALA A 165 -8.26 -9.41 -17.21
N ILE A 166 -8.91 -8.24 -17.30
CA ILE A 166 -10.29 -8.10 -16.83
C ILE A 166 -11.27 -8.94 -17.67
N MET A 167 -11.04 -9.08 -18.97
CA MET A 167 -11.86 -9.94 -19.83
C MET A 167 -11.73 -11.42 -19.43
N MET A 168 -10.50 -11.91 -19.30
CA MET A 168 -10.18 -13.32 -19.02
C MET A 168 -10.60 -13.78 -17.62
N LEU A 169 -10.69 -12.87 -16.64
CA LEU A 169 -11.12 -13.24 -15.29
C LEU A 169 -12.63 -13.50 -15.21
N ARG A 170 -13.02 -14.52 -14.44
CA ARG A 170 -14.40 -14.75 -14.03
C ARG A 170 -14.88 -13.63 -13.10
N PRO A 171 -16.18 -13.30 -13.04
CA PRO A 171 -16.71 -12.38 -12.03
C PRO A 171 -16.28 -12.81 -10.62
N GLY A 172 -15.70 -11.89 -9.85
CA GLY A 172 -15.12 -12.17 -8.54
C GLY A 172 -13.70 -12.73 -8.55
N GLY A 173 -13.11 -12.98 -9.73
CA GLY A 173 -11.73 -13.41 -9.89
C GLY A 173 -10.72 -12.32 -9.56
N TYR A 174 -9.46 -12.72 -9.36
CA TYR A 174 -8.40 -11.88 -8.80
C TYR A 174 -7.27 -11.64 -9.78
N ILE A 175 -6.61 -10.48 -9.68
CA ILE A 175 -5.28 -10.28 -10.26
C ILE A 175 -4.32 -9.80 -9.18
N PHE A 176 -3.21 -10.52 -9.08
CA PHE A 176 -2.07 -10.16 -8.25
C PHE A 176 -0.93 -9.71 -9.15
N LEU A 177 -0.29 -8.60 -8.78
CA LEU A 177 0.95 -8.14 -9.40
C LEU A 177 1.91 -7.64 -8.33
N ARG A 178 3.20 -7.80 -8.60
CA ARG A 178 4.29 -7.20 -7.83
C ARG A 178 5.27 -6.57 -8.79
N GLU A 179 5.67 -5.33 -8.54
CA GLU A 179 6.58 -4.58 -9.43
C GLU A 179 7.68 -3.85 -8.65
N SER A 180 8.74 -3.46 -9.38
CA SER A 180 9.72 -2.50 -8.87
C SER A 180 9.29 -1.09 -9.19
N HIS A 181 9.15 -0.24 -8.17
CA HIS A 181 8.82 1.17 -8.34
C HIS A 181 10.06 2.05 -8.19
N PHE A 182 10.10 3.16 -8.93
CA PHE A 182 11.11 4.23 -8.87
C PHE A 182 12.56 3.85 -9.23
N LYS A 183 13.03 2.65 -8.86
CA LYS A 183 14.41 2.20 -9.03
C LYS A 183 14.52 0.67 -9.17
N PRO A 184 15.61 0.15 -9.74
CA PRO A 184 15.91 -1.28 -9.80
C PRO A 184 15.94 -1.97 -8.43
N ALA A 185 15.59 -3.26 -8.42
CA ALA A 185 15.69 -4.12 -7.24
C ALA A 185 17.12 -4.65 -6.97
N GLY A 186 17.98 -4.67 -7.99
CA GLY A 186 19.32 -5.27 -7.95
C GLY A 186 20.42 -4.34 -8.45
N HIS A 187 21.68 -4.77 -8.29
CA HIS A 187 22.89 -3.97 -8.55
C HIS A 187 23.61 -4.32 -9.87
N ARG A 188 23.04 -5.18 -10.73
CA ARG A 188 23.70 -5.54 -11.99
C ARG A 188 23.64 -4.36 -12.96
N ILE A 189 24.81 -3.81 -13.27
CA ILE A 189 24.98 -2.85 -14.36
C ILE A 189 25.01 -3.66 -15.66
N GLN A 190 23.96 -3.52 -16.46
CA GLN A 190 23.94 -3.96 -17.85
C GLN A 190 24.24 -2.77 -18.75
N SER A 191 24.77 -3.04 -19.95
CA SER A 191 25.00 -2.01 -20.96
C SER A 191 23.70 -1.34 -21.42
N VAL A 192 22.57 -2.07 -21.41
CA VAL A 192 21.23 -1.56 -21.72
C VAL A 192 20.23 -2.18 -20.75
N ASN A 193 19.38 -1.35 -20.14
CA ASN A 193 18.31 -1.80 -19.26
C ASN A 193 16.98 -1.16 -19.73
N PRO A 194 16.12 -1.90 -20.45
CA PRO A 194 14.86 -1.37 -20.99
C PRO A 194 13.73 -1.35 -19.96
N THR A 195 13.99 -1.73 -18.71
CA THR A 195 12.98 -1.82 -17.64
C THR A 195 12.32 -0.47 -17.35
N ILE A 196 11.00 -0.47 -17.22
CA ILE A 196 10.20 0.71 -16.94
C ILE A 196 9.81 0.74 -15.45
N TYR A 197 10.49 1.58 -14.68
CA TYR A 197 10.18 1.80 -13.26
C TYR A 197 9.11 2.88 -13.11
N ARG A 198 7.85 2.46 -12.95
CA ARG A 198 6.72 3.37 -12.76
C ARG A 198 6.54 3.78 -11.30
N SER A 199 5.83 4.88 -11.10
CA SER A 199 5.21 5.23 -9.82
C SER A 199 4.10 4.23 -9.47
N MET A 200 3.64 4.25 -8.22
CA MET A 200 2.51 3.43 -7.80
C MET A 200 1.20 3.95 -8.38
N MET A 201 1.06 5.28 -8.46
CA MET A 201 -0.11 5.93 -9.06
C MET A 201 -0.31 5.54 -10.52
N GLU A 202 0.75 5.45 -11.33
CA GLU A 202 0.63 4.98 -12.71
C GLU A 202 -0.01 3.59 -12.81
N TYR A 203 0.43 2.62 -11.98
CA TYR A 203 -0.20 1.31 -11.96
C TYR A 203 -1.63 1.36 -11.42
N TYR A 204 -1.87 2.09 -10.33
CA TYR A 204 -3.20 2.24 -9.77
C TYR A 204 -4.19 2.82 -10.78
N ASP A 205 -3.81 3.84 -11.53
CA ASP A 205 -4.65 4.48 -12.54
C ASP A 205 -5.04 3.53 -13.67
N TYR A 206 -4.12 2.70 -14.17
CA TYR A 206 -4.47 1.74 -15.21
C TYR A 206 -5.55 0.75 -14.74
N PHE A 207 -5.41 0.22 -13.51
CA PHE A 207 -6.35 -0.74 -12.96
C PHE A 207 -7.68 -0.08 -12.52
N ALA A 208 -7.63 1.09 -11.90
CA ALA A 208 -8.81 1.79 -11.40
C ALA A 208 -9.71 2.30 -12.55
N ASN A 209 -9.13 2.62 -13.71
CA ASN A 209 -9.87 3.18 -14.85
C ASN A 209 -10.35 2.14 -15.87
N VAL A 210 -9.85 0.90 -15.83
CA VAL A 210 -10.30 -0.13 -16.79
C VAL A 210 -11.77 -0.48 -16.57
N ARG A 211 -12.50 -0.65 -17.68
CA ARG A 211 -13.89 -1.16 -17.70
C ARG A 211 -14.01 -2.22 -18.77
N TYR A 212 -14.78 -3.26 -18.48
CA TYR A 212 -15.08 -4.33 -19.42
C TYR A 212 -16.57 -4.64 -19.38
N THR A 213 -17.24 -4.62 -20.53
CA THR A 213 -18.63 -5.05 -20.68
C THR A 213 -18.67 -6.39 -21.39
N ASP A 214 -19.29 -7.39 -20.76
CA ASP A 214 -19.42 -8.73 -21.34
C ASP A 214 -20.54 -8.80 -22.38
N GLU A 215 -20.67 -9.96 -23.03
CA GLU A 215 -21.70 -10.21 -24.06
C GLU A 215 -23.13 -10.11 -23.53
N LYS A 216 -23.33 -10.19 -22.20
CA LYS A 216 -24.64 -10.03 -21.55
C LYS A 216 -24.96 -8.57 -21.22
N GLY A 217 -24.03 -7.65 -21.48
CA GLY A 217 -24.15 -6.23 -21.16
C GLY A 217 -23.76 -5.89 -19.73
N ASP A 218 -23.20 -6.83 -18.96
CA ASP A 218 -22.73 -6.56 -17.61
C ASP A 218 -21.37 -5.86 -17.65
N THR A 219 -21.25 -4.71 -16.98
CA THR A 219 -19.98 -3.97 -16.85
C THR A 219 -19.25 -4.35 -15.58
N TYR A 220 -17.93 -4.51 -15.68
CA TYR A 220 -17.01 -4.84 -14.61
C TYR A 220 -15.86 -3.84 -14.53
N PHE A 221 -15.26 -3.75 -13.35
CA PHE A 221 -14.06 -2.96 -13.05
C PHE A 221 -13.14 -3.75 -12.09
N PHE A 222 -11.92 -3.28 -11.89
CA PHE A 222 -11.05 -3.80 -10.83
C PHE A 222 -11.25 -3.01 -9.52
N GLU A 223 -11.69 -3.70 -8.48
CA GLU A 223 -11.70 -3.20 -7.11
C GLU A 223 -10.35 -3.49 -6.46
N PHE A 224 -9.69 -2.46 -5.96
CA PHE A 224 -8.47 -2.61 -5.16
C PHE A 224 -8.82 -3.24 -3.82
N LEU A 225 -8.08 -4.28 -3.42
CA LEU A 225 -8.31 -4.98 -2.16
C LEU A 225 -7.21 -4.77 -1.14
N ASN A 226 -5.95 -4.86 -1.59
CA ASN A 226 -4.79 -4.81 -0.72
C ASN A 226 -3.51 -4.55 -1.54
N GLY A 227 -2.52 -3.92 -0.94
CA GLY A 227 -1.18 -3.80 -1.45
C GLY A 227 -0.17 -3.54 -0.32
N GLY A 228 1.10 -3.39 -0.67
CA GLY A 228 2.13 -3.13 0.32
C GLY A 228 3.52 -3.46 -0.18
N ASN A 229 4.53 -3.11 0.59
CA ASN A 229 5.91 -3.43 0.25
C ASN A 229 6.29 -4.86 0.68
N CYS A 230 7.14 -5.51 -0.12
CA CYS A 230 7.70 -6.81 0.21
C CYS A 230 8.65 -6.67 1.40
N GLN A 231 8.24 -7.24 2.54
CA GLN A 231 8.93 -7.15 3.82
C GLN A 231 10.40 -7.61 3.73
N THR A 232 10.67 -8.65 2.97
CA THR A 232 12.02 -9.20 2.77
C THR A 232 12.94 -8.17 2.11
N TYR A 233 12.44 -7.41 1.14
CA TYR A 233 13.22 -6.35 0.49
C TYR A 233 13.48 -5.17 1.43
N VAL A 234 12.53 -4.83 2.30
CA VAL A 234 12.76 -3.84 3.37
C VAL A 234 13.88 -4.30 4.29
N TYR A 235 13.74 -5.47 4.92
CA TYR A 235 14.67 -5.90 5.97
C TYR A 235 16.04 -6.34 5.47
N ARG A 236 16.16 -6.81 4.23
CA ARG A 236 17.42 -7.37 3.71
C ARG A 236 18.14 -6.42 2.76
N LYS A 237 17.45 -5.43 2.19
CA LYS A 237 18.00 -4.55 1.14
C LYS A 237 17.69 -3.07 1.36
N ALA A 238 17.09 -2.69 2.50
CA ALA A 238 16.61 -1.32 2.76
C ALA A 238 15.80 -0.75 1.57
N ASN A 239 14.99 -1.59 0.93
CA ASN A 239 14.31 -1.25 -0.31
C ASN A 239 12.78 -1.43 -0.17
N PRO A 240 12.05 -0.38 0.20
CA PRO A 240 10.59 -0.43 0.29
C PRO A 240 9.90 -0.31 -1.06
N SER A 241 10.64 -0.15 -2.17
CA SER A 241 10.08 0.09 -3.50
C SER A 241 9.66 -1.18 -4.26
N GLN A 242 9.65 -2.33 -3.59
CA GLN A 242 9.10 -3.57 -4.13
C GLN A 242 7.69 -3.71 -3.62
N VAL A 243 6.70 -3.40 -4.46
CA VAL A 243 5.31 -3.26 -4.02
C VAL A 243 4.44 -4.26 -4.75
N PHE A 244 3.53 -4.89 -4.02
CA PHE A 244 2.52 -5.77 -4.56
C PHE A 244 1.12 -5.16 -4.45
N TYR A 245 0.22 -5.65 -5.29
CA TYR A 245 -1.18 -5.24 -5.38
C TYR A 245 -2.06 -6.45 -5.63
N LEU A 246 -3.23 -6.46 -5.00
CA LEU A 246 -4.28 -7.44 -5.21
C LEU A 246 -5.58 -6.72 -5.57
N TRP A 247 -6.14 -7.11 -6.71
CA TRP A 247 -7.38 -6.56 -7.24
C TRP A 247 -8.39 -7.68 -7.48
N ARG A 248 -9.67 -7.31 -7.50
CA ARG A 248 -10.77 -8.21 -7.82
C ARG A 248 -11.63 -7.65 -8.95
N LYS A 249 -12.01 -8.50 -9.92
CA LYS A 249 -13.00 -8.17 -10.93
C LYS A 249 -14.38 -8.09 -10.27
N THR A 250 -14.91 -6.89 -10.14
CA THR A 250 -16.19 -6.62 -9.48
C THR A 250 -17.21 -6.11 -10.50
N LYS A 251 -18.44 -6.63 -10.42
CA LYS A 251 -19.56 -6.19 -11.26
C LYS A 251 -20.07 -4.83 -10.79
N VAL A 252 -20.41 -3.95 -11.74
CA VAL A 252 -21.09 -2.69 -11.44
C VAL A 252 -22.55 -2.99 -11.09
N THR A 253 -22.95 -2.79 -9.82
CA THR A 253 -24.30 -3.10 -9.32
C THR A 253 -25.18 -1.87 -9.03
N GLN A 254 -24.60 -0.66 -9.05
CA GLN A 254 -25.30 0.64 -8.96
C GLN A 254 -24.68 1.60 -9.98
N SER A 255 -25.26 2.80 -10.18
CA SER A 255 -24.90 3.78 -11.22
C SER A 255 -23.39 3.81 -11.55
N PRO A 256 -22.99 3.95 -12.83
CA PRO A 256 -21.58 3.95 -13.30
C PRO A 256 -20.61 4.94 -12.64
N SER A 257 -21.12 5.83 -11.77
CA SER A 257 -20.41 6.91 -11.06
C SER A 257 -19.85 6.54 -9.68
N MET A 258 -19.87 5.26 -9.27
CA MET A 258 -19.28 4.85 -7.98
C MET A 258 -17.75 4.98 -8.00
N ILE A 259 -17.25 6.13 -7.56
CA ILE A 259 -15.86 6.36 -7.17
C ILE A 259 -15.64 5.58 -5.87
N SER A 260 -14.56 4.78 -5.78
CA SER A 260 -14.22 4.08 -4.53
C SER A 260 -13.89 5.09 -3.42
N VAL A 261 -14.12 4.75 -2.15
CA VAL A 261 -13.70 5.60 -1.01
C VAL A 261 -12.22 5.96 -1.13
N GLN A 262 -11.39 5.00 -1.52
CA GLN A 262 -9.97 5.23 -1.81
C GLN A 262 -9.75 6.33 -2.84
N ARG A 263 -10.46 6.30 -3.98
CA ARG A 263 -10.32 7.32 -5.01
C ARG A 263 -10.90 8.67 -4.59
N LEU A 264 -11.97 8.69 -3.79
CA LEU A 264 -12.45 9.94 -3.19
C LEU A 264 -11.39 10.57 -2.27
N LEU A 265 -10.70 9.75 -1.47
CA LEU A 265 -9.57 10.22 -0.66
C LEU A 265 -8.45 10.76 -1.56
N ASP A 266 -8.01 9.98 -2.56
CA ASP A 266 -6.93 10.36 -3.47
C ASP A 266 -7.22 11.66 -4.24
N ASP A 267 -8.46 11.83 -4.73
CA ASP A 267 -8.86 12.99 -5.55
C ASP A 267 -9.23 14.23 -4.73
N ALA A 268 -9.62 14.06 -3.45
CA ALA A 268 -10.01 15.16 -2.57
C ALA A 268 -8.96 15.41 -1.48
N LEU A 269 -8.99 14.61 -0.40
CA LEU A 269 -8.16 14.82 0.79
C LEU A 269 -6.67 14.85 0.43
N TYR A 270 -6.21 13.93 -0.42
CA TYR A 270 -4.82 13.79 -0.85
C TYR A 270 -4.55 14.39 -2.23
N SER A 271 -5.38 15.34 -2.68
CA SER A 271 -5.13 16.07 -3.94
C SER A 271 -3.73 16.71 -3.94
N PRO A 272 -3.06 16.84 -5.11
CA PRO A 272 -1.73 17.46 -5.19
C PRO A 272 -1.65 18.84 -4.53
N GLU A 273 -2.73 19.62 -4.60
CA GLU A 273 -2.83 20.92 -3.99
C GLU A 273 -2.90 20.83 -2.45
N ASN A 274 -3.71 19.94 -1.90
CA ASN A 274 -3.79 19.73 -0.44
C ASN A 274 -2.49 19.17 0.12
N MET A 275 -1.84 18.27 -0.61
CA MET A 275 -0.52 17.73 -0.29
C MET A 275 0.53 18.85 -0.10
N THR A 276 0.44 19.93 -0.87
CA THR A 276 1.34 21.08 -0.71
C THR A 276 1.11 21.80 0.61
N VAL A 277 -0.15 21.92 1.07
CA VAL A 277 -0.49 22.47 2.38
C VAL A 277 0.08 21.57 3.48
N TYR A 278 -0.16 20.26 3.41
CA TYR A 278 0.34 19.31 4.42
C TYR A 278 1.86 19.41 4.58
N GLU A 279 2.60 19.25 3.49
CA GLU A 279 4.07 19.21 3.55
C GLU A 279 4.70 20.59 3.87
N SER A 280 4.13 21.69 3.36
CA SER A 280 4.75 23.02 3.47
C SER A 280 4.27 23.84 4.67
N VAL A 281 3.06 23.57 5.17
CA VAL A 281 2.45 24.32 6.28
C VAL A 281 2.55 23.53 7.58
N ILE A 282 2.03 22.30 7.57
CA ILE A 282 1.96 21.46 8.77
C ILE A 282 3.34 20.88 9.09
N GLY A 283 3.99 20.30 8.07
CA GLY A 283 5.38 19.85 8.13
C GLY A 283 5.62 18.55 7.37
N ASP A 284 6.90 18.29 7.11
CA ASP A 284 7.37 17.16 6.30
C ASP A 284 6.78 15.81 6.75
N GLY A 285 5.89 15.26 5.91
CA GLY A 285 5.23 13.97 6.12
C GLY A 285 4.01 13.97 7.05
N PHE A 286 3.48 15.14 7.44
CA PHE A 286 2.34 15.27 8.34
C PHE A 286 1.15 15.98 7.69
N MET A 287 -0.05 15.54 8.04
CA MET A 287 -1.30 16.06 7.48
C MET A 287 -2.22 16.73 8.48
N SER A 288 -2.00 16.49 9.77
CA SER A 288 -2.84 17.02 10.82
C SER A 288 -2.07 18.03 11.68
N PRO A 289 -2.70 19.15 12.09
CA PRO A 289 -2.07 20.29 12.75
C PRO A 289 -1.03 19.96 13.83
N GLY A 290 0.02 20.78 13.92
CA GLY A 290 1.13 20.62 14.85
C GLY A 290 2.18 19.59 14.46
N GLY A 291 1.91 18.80 13.42
CA GLY A 291 2.87 17.92 12.76
C GLY A 291 3.68 17.05 13.73
N LEU A 292 5.01 17.09 13.58
CA LEU A 292 5.92 16.29 14.38
C LEU A 292 5.93 16.68 15.86
N ASP A 293 5.86 17.98 16.18
CA ASP A 293 6.00 18.45 17.55
C ASP A 293 4.83 17.99 18.40
N PHE A 294 3.61 18.15 17.89
CA PHE A 294 2.44 17.62 18.57
C PHE A 294 2.46 16.08 18.64
N SER A 295 2.89 15.41 17.57
CA SER A 295 3.03 13.94 17.57
C SER A 295 3.97 13.45 18.67
N LYS A 296 5.09 14.14 18.94
CA LYS A 296 6.00 13.80 20.04
C LYS A 296 5.34 13.91 21.41
N GLU A 297 4.48 14.91 21.62
CA GLU A 297 3.74 15.04 22.87
C GLU A 297 2.82 13.84 23.11
N LEU A 298 2.13 13.37 22.07
CA LEU A 298 1.27 12.18 22.16
C LEU A 298 2.10 10.93 22.40
N LEU A 299 3.20 10.74 21.65
CA LEU A 299 4.10 9.59 21.79
C LEU A 299 4.71 9.45 23.19
N SER A 300 4.85 10.55 23.94
CA SER A 300 5.34 10.52 25.33
C SER A 300 4.48 9.68 26.29
N LYS A 301 3.25 9.33 25.89
CA LYS A 301 2.35 8.44 26.65
C LYS A 301 2.58 6.95 26.39
N LEU A 302 3.40 6.62 25.40
CA LEU A 302 3.75 5.25 25.06
C LEU A 302 5.11 4.88 25.67
N ASN A 303 5.23 3.63 26.11
CA ASN A 303 6.48 3.08 26.64
C ASN A 303 7.21 2.31 25.52
N LEU A 304 7.56 3.02 24.45
CA LEU A 304 8.23 2.42 23.30
C LEU A 304 9.71 2.17 23.60
N THR A 305 10.23 1.08 23.04
CA THR A 305 11.64 0.69 23.08
C THR A 305 12.12 0.34 21.68
N SER A 306 13.43 0.21 21.47
CA SER A 306 13.98 -0.22 20.16
C SER A 306 13.50 -1.60 19.70
N ASP A 307 12.99 -2.42 20.62
CA ASP A 307 12.43 -3.75 20.33
C ASP A 307 10.92 -3.70 20.01
N SER A 308 10.29 -2.52 20.13
CA SER A 308 8.87 -2.34 19.87
C SER A 308 8.55 -2.44 18.39
N VAL A 309 7.41 -3.06 18.09
CA VAL A 309 6.76 -3.06 16.78
C VAL A 309 5.47 -2.25 16.88
N VAL A 310 5.36 -1.20 16.08
CA VAL A 310 4.24 -0.26 16.12
C VAL A 310 3.44 -0.31 14.82
N LEU A 311 2.12 -0.32 14.94
CA LEU A 311 1.20 -0.11 13.82
C LEU A 311 0.71 1.34 13.85
N ASP A 312 0.96 2.07 12.76
CA ASP A 312 0.46 3.42 12.53
C ASP A 312 -0.73 3.33 11.54
N VAL A 313 -1.96 3.45 12.08
CA VAL A 313 -3.22 3.33 11.33
C VAL A 313 -3.61 4.70 10.80
N GLY A 314 -3.76 4.82 9.48
CA GLY A 314 -3.88 6.10 8.80
C GLY A 314 -2.56 6.86 8.82
N CYS A 315 -1.47 6.17 8.47
CA CYS A 315 -0.12 6.75 8.59
C CYS A 315 0.11 7.94 7.66
N GLY A 316 -0.82 8.22 6.73
CA GLY A 316 -0.76 9.34 5.80
C GLY A 316 0.53 9.31 5.00
N LEU A 317 1.25 10.43 5.05
CA LEU A 317 2.48 10.60 4.27
C LEU A 317 3.69 9.95 4.93
N GLY A 318 3.53 9.30 6.08
CA GLY A 318 4.58 8.52 6.75
C GLY A 318 5.56 9.33 7.60
N GLY A 319 5.29 10.60 7.91
CA GLY A 319 6.14 11.42 8.77
C GLY A 319 6.33 10.83 10.17
N LEU A 320 5.24 10.35 10.78
CA LEU A 320 5.28 9.67 12.09
C LEU A 320 6.06 8.36 12.02
N ALA A 321 5.77 7.51 11.03
CA ALA A 321 6.50 6.27 10.81
C ALA A 321 8.01 6.51 10.62
N SER A 322 8.40 7.51 9.83
CA SER A 322 9.80 7.88 9.64
C SER A 322 10.47 8.34 10.92
N TYR A 323 9.79 9.15 11.74
CA TYR A 323 10.29 9.57 13.04
C TYR A 323 10.50 8.38 13.99
N LEU A 324 9.50 7.50 14.12
CA LEU A 324 9.58 6.30 14.96
C LEU A 324 10.74 5.39 14.56
N ILE A 325 10.95 5.19 13.26
CA ILE A 325 12.03 4.34 12.77
C ILE A 325 13.40 4.97 12.99
N LYS A 326 13.56 6.25 12.63
CA LYS A 326 14.88 6.88 12.59
C LYS A 326 15.34 7.38 13.97
N GLU A 327 14.43 7.98 14.72
CA GLU A 327 14.77 8.66 15.98
C GLU A 327 14.45 7.80 17.21
N CYS A 328 13.46 6.89 17.12
CA CYS A 328 13.11 5.99 18.23
C CYS A 328 13.63 4.55 18.05
N ASP A 329 14.22 4.23 16.89
CA ASP A 329 14.69 2.88 16.52
C ASP A 329 13.61 1.78 16.62
N VAL A 330 12.35 2.14 16.38
CA VAL A 330 11.19 1.24 16.43
C VAL A 330 10.94 0.61 15.05
N ASP A 331 10.47 -0.63 15.00
CA ASP A 331 9.93 -1.17 13.74
C ASP A 331 8.49 -0.68 13.55
N CYS A 332 8.25 0.11 12.51
CA CYS A 332 6.93 0.67 12.23
C CYS A 332 6.27 0.02 11.01
N VAL A 333 4.97 -0.25 11.11
CA VAL A 333 4.09 -0.66 10.03
C VAL A 333 3.09 0.46 9.79
N GLY A 334 3.19 1.15 8.65
CA GLY A 334 2.16 2.08 8.22
C GLY A 334 1.01 1.34 7.54
N LEU A 335 -0.23 1.67 7.90
CA LEU A 335 -1.44 1.23 7.24
C LEU A 335 -2.18 2.44 6.69
N GLU A 336 -2.39 2.48 5.39
CA GLU A 336 -3.02 3.62 4.71
C GLU A 336 -3.92 3.11 3.58
N LEU A 337 -5.07 3.75 3.36
CA LEU A 337 -5.97 3.42 2.26
C LEU A 337 -5.58 4.19 0.99
N SER A 338 -5.22 5.47 1.12
CA SER A 338 -4.87 6.32 -0.02
C SER A 338 -3.62 5.81 -0.75
N MET A 339 -3.71 5.67 -2.07
CA MET A 339 -2.56 5.29 -2.89
C MET A 339 -1.55 6.44 -2.99
N VAL A 340 -2.04 7.69 -3.04
CA VAL A 340 -1.20 8.90 -3.07
C VAL A 340 -0.37 9.01 -1.79
N ALA A 341 -1.01 8.86 -0.63
CA ALA A 341 -0.37 8.92 0.68
C ALA A 341 0.64 7.78 0.87
N SER A 342 0.23 6.56 0.52
CA SER A 342 1.09 5.37 0.58
C SER A 342 2.32 5.53 -0.29
N GLN A 343 2.18 6.15 -1.47
CA GLN A 343 3.29 6.46 -2.34
C GLN A 343 4.28 7.44 -1.69
N ALA A 344 3.78 8.54 -1.12
CA ALA A 344 4.61 9.50 -0.38
C ALA A 344 5.33 8.82 0.80
N SER A 345 4.62 7.99 1.57
CA SER A 345 5.20 7.24 2.70
C SER A 345 6.32 6.29 2.27
N ILE A 346 6.14 5.49 1.22
CA ILE A 346 7.20 4.61 0.71
C ILE A 346 8.41 5.40 0.19
N LEU A 347 8.20 6.53 -0.49
CA LEU A 347 9.31 7.39 -0.92
C LEU A 347 10.08 7.94 0.28
N ARG A 348 9.38 8.30 1.35
CA ARG A 348 9.98 8.76 2.60
C ARG A 348 10.74 7.64 3.32
N LEU A 349 10.16 6.44 3.44
CA LEU A 349 10.86 5.26 3.96
C LEU A 349 12.11 4.93 3.14
N ASN A 350 12.04 5.07 1.82
CA ASN A 350 13.16 4.82 0.93
C ASN A 350 14.30 5.81 1.15
N SER A 351 14.02 7.07 1.53
CA SER A 351 15.05 8.08 1.81
C SER A 351 15.79 7.82 3.13
N LEU A 352 15.17 7.08 4.07
CA LEU A 352 15.82 6.71 5.33
C LEU A 352 16.99 5.74 5.14
N SER A 353 16.95 4.90 4.09
CA SER A 353 17.97 3.87 3.83
C SER A 353 18.21 2.92 5.01
N VAL A 354 17.14 2.56 5.72
CA VAL A 354 17.15 1.66 6.89
C VAL A 354 16.41 0.36 6.60
N ASN A 355 16.79 -0.71 7.30
CA ASN A 355 16.16 -2.02 7.21
C ASN A 355 14.94 -2.12 8.14
N LYS A 356 14.03 -1.14 8.13
CA LYS A 356 12.80 -1.07 8.93
C LYS A 356 11.75 -0.26 8.14
N GLY A 357 10.48 -0.40 8.48
CA GLY A 357 9.40 0.37 7.84
C GLY A 357 8.65 -0.41 6.78
N ARG A 358 7.56 -1.02 7.20
CA ARG A 358 6.62 -1.74 6.32
C ARG A 358 5.44 -0.85 5.99
N MET A 359 4.87 -1.07 4.81
CA MET A 359 3.67 -0.37 4.36
C MET A 359 2.62 -1.37 3.93
N HIS A 360 1.41 -1.17 4.42
CA HIS A 360 0.21 -1.90 4.03
C HIS A 360 -0.80 -0.91 3.46
N ILE A 361 -1.27 -1.19 2.24
CA ILE A 361 -2.18 -0.31 1.50
C ILE A 361 -3.54 -0.99 1.45
N ALA A 362 -4.44 -0.66 2.38
CA ALA A 362 -5.74 -1.31 2.47
C ALA A 362 -6.71 -0.56 3.40
N ASP A 363 -7.99 -0.89 3.25
CA ASP A 363 -9.03 -0.52 4.21
C ASP A 363 -8.82 -1.27 5.53
N VAL A 364 -8.56 -0.54 6.62
CA VAL A 364 -8.31 -1.10 7.96
C VAL A 364 -9.40 -2.07 8.44
N VAL A 365 -10.65 -1.85 8.05
CA VAL A 365 -11.77 -2.72 8.41
C VAL A 365 -11.70 -4.07 7.69
N ARG A 366 -11.01 -4.13 6.54
CA ARG A 366 -10.80 -5.34 5.72
C ARG A 366 -9.45 -6.01 5.97
N THR A 367 -8.46 -5.29 6.49
CA THR A 367 -7.11 -5.78 6.81
C THR A 367 -7.09 -6.79 7.94
N ASN A 368 -6.28 -7.84 7.88
CA ASN A 368 -6.02 -8.69 9.04
C ASN A 368 -4.52 -8.81 9.25
N PHE A 369 -4.06 -8.46 10.45
CA PHE A 369 -2.72 -8.80 10.92
C PHE A 369 -2.75 -10.05 11.78
N SER A 370 -1.58 -10.66 11.94
CA SER A 370 -1.39 -11.75 12.91
C SER A 370 -1.75 -11.27 14.31
N GLU A 371 -2.34 -12.16 15.11
CA GLU A 371 -2.65 -11.87 16.50
C GLU A 371 -1.38 -11.56 17.29
N SER A 372 -1.48 -10.70 18.31
CA SER A 372 -0.38 -10.39 19.24
C SER A 372 0.95 -10.01 18.55
N SER A 373 0.88 -9.13 17.55
CA SER A 373 2.03 -8.74 16.73
C SER A 373 2.59 -7.35 17.05
N PHE A 374 1.80 -6.45 17.64
CA PHE A 374 2.19 -5.06 17.89
C PHE A 374 2.30 -4.75 19.38
N ASP A 375 3.36 -4.04 19.75
CA ASP A 375 3.53 -3.48 21.10
C ASP A 375 2.69 -2.21 21.28
N ALA A 376 2.50 -1.44 20.21
CA ALA A 376 1.54 -0.35 20.19
C ALA A 376 0.80 -0.21 18.85
N ILE A 377 -0.43 0.29 18.92
CA ILE A 377 -1.21 0.74 17.77
C ILE A 377 -1.49 2.23 17.99
N ILE A 378 -1.20 3.04 16.98
CA ILE A 378 -1.43 4.47 16.95
C ILE A 378 -2.44 4.75 15.85
N ALA A 379 -3.42 5.60 16.12
CA ALA A 379 -4.22 6.25 15.08
C ALA A 379 -4.37 7.73 15.45
N ARG A 380 -4.11 8.61 14.49
CA ARG A 380 -4.24 10.04 14.70
C ARG A 380 -5.14 10.62 13.62
N GLU A 381 -6.27 11.19 14.03
CA GLU A 381 -7.26 11.84 13.17
C GLU A 381 -7.59 10.95 11.96
N THR A 382 -7.90 9.69 12.27
CA THR A 382 -8.08 8.63 11.28
C THR A 382 -9.42 7.95 11.47
N ILE A 383 -9.81 7.63 12.71
CA ILE A 383 -11.00 6.81 12.93
C ILE A 383 -12.30 7.54 12.54
N GLU A 384 -12.25 8.87 12.45
CA GLU A 384 -13.35 9.72 11.96
C GLU A 384 -13.76 9.40 10.52
N TYR A 385 -12.84 8.91 9.68
CA TYR A 385 -13.13 8.45 8.31
C TYR A 385 -13.48 6.96 8.23
N VAL A 386 -13.41 6.23 9.35
CA VAL A 386 -13.57 4.78 9.37
C VAL A 386 -14.99 4.38 9.77
N GLY A 387 -15.65 3.65 8.88
CA GLY A 387 -16.91 2.97 9.18
C GLY A 387 -16.73 1.74 10.08
N ARG A 388 -17.81 1.27 10.71
CA ARG A 388 -17.82 0.03 11.54
C ARG A 388 -16.75 0.03 12.65
N LYS A 389 -16.59 1.17 13.34
CA LYS A 389 -15.61 1.42 14.43
C LYS A 389 -15.58 0.29 15.49
N SER A 390 -16.72 -0.32 15.83
CA SER A 390 -16.78 -1.46 16.75
C SER A 390 -16.05 -2.71 16.27
N LEU A 391 -16.06 -3.00 14.96
CA LEU A 391 -15.28 -4.09 14.37
C LEU A 391 -13.79 -3.74 14.34
N LEU A 392 -13.46 -2.49 13.98
CA LEU A 392 -12.08 -2.00 13.99
C LEU A 392 -11.43 -2.25 15.36
N PHE A 393 -12.04 -1.78 16.44
CA PHE A 393 -11.46 -1.91 17.78
C PHE A 393 -11.32 -3.36 18.26
N LYS A 394 -12.24 -4.26 17.88
CA LYS A 394 -12.08 -5.69 18.17
C LYS A 394 -10.88 -6.29 17.45
N LYS A 395 -10.66 -5.92 16.20
CA LYS A 395 -9.52 -6.40 15.41
C LYS A 395 -8.22 -5.81 15.92
N ALA A 396 -8.17 -4.50 16.14
CA ALA A 396 -7.01 -3.82 16.72
C ALA A 396 -6.60 -4.43 18.07
N LEU A 397 -7.56 -4.79 18.92
CA LEU A 397 -7.27 -5.49 20.18
C LEU A 397 -6.59 -6.84 19.96
N SER A 398 -7.05 -7.62 18.96
CA SER A 398 -6.44 -8.92 18.64
C SER A 398 -5.01 -8.81 18.11
N TRP A 399 -4.66 -7.70 17.47
CA TRP A 399 -3.33 -7.46 16.93
C TRP A 399 -2.31 -6.99 17.99
N LEU A 400 -2.78 -6.40 19.09
CA LEU A 400 -1.93 -6.02 20.21
C LEU A 400 -1.42 -7.25 20.95
N LYS A 401 -0.12 -7.26 21.27
CA LYS A 401 0.47 -8.18 22.24
C LYS A 401 -0.21 -8.00 23.61
N PRO A 402 -0.14 -8.97 24.53
CA PRO A 402 -0.59 -8.77 25.91
C PRO A 402 0.07 -7.53 26.53
N LYS A 403 -0.72 -6.66 27.16
CA LYS A 403 -0.31 -5.34 27.67
C LYS A 403 0.17 -4.32 26.63
N GLY A 404 -0.03 -4.60 25.34
CA GLY A 404 0.23 -3.65 24.26
C GLY A 404 -0.67 -2.41 24.37
N GLN A 405 -0.18 -1.27 23.90
CA GLN A 405 -0.82 0.03 24.09
C GLN A 405 -1.59 0.48 22.82
N LEU A 406 -2.81 0.99 23.00
CA LEU A 406 -3.52 1.75 21.99
C LEU A 406 -3.37 3.25 22.31
N LEU A 407 -3.06 4.05 21.31
CA LEU A 407 -3.10 5.52 21.37
C LEU A 407 -3.96 6.05 20.23
N LEU A 408 -4.96 6.85 20.58
CA LEU A 408 -5.82 7.56 19.63
C LEU A 408 -5.72 9.06 19.90
N GLY A 409 -5.47 9.86 18.88
CA GLY A 409 -5.63 11.32 18.94
C GLY A 409 -6.73 11.74 17.98
N GLU A 410 -7.89 12.14 18.49
CA GLU A 410 -9.11 12.22 17.68
C GLU A 410 -9.95 13.46 18.01
N TYR A 411 -10.61 13.99 16.98
CA TYR A 411 -11.75 14.87 17.19
C TYR A 411 -12.91 14.06 17.78
N CYS A 412 -13.58 14.63 18.77
CA CYS A 412 -14.78 14.09 19.40
C CYS A 412 -15.85 15.17 19.43
N LEU A 413 -17.11 14.75 19.41
CA LEU A 413 -18.24 15.62 19.73
C LEU A 413 -18.10 16.10 21.18
N GLY A 414 -18.21 17.40 21.37
CA GLY A 414 -18.17 18.07 22.66
C GLY A 414 -19.48 17.95 23.42
N LYS A 415 -19.62 18.75 24.49
CA LYS A 415 -20.79 18.69 25.39
C LYS A 415 -21.89 19.67 25.00
N MET A 416 -21.62 20.56 24.05
CA MET A 416 -22.59 21.56 23.60
C MET A 416 -23.38 21.02 22.41
N GLU A 417 -24.70 20.89 22.62
CA GLU A 417 -25.66 20.52 21.58
C GLU A 417 -26.81 21.54 21.49
N PRO A 418 -27.40 21.73 20.29
CA PRO A 418 -26.96 21.17 19.00
C PRO A 418 -25.66 21.83 18.51
N LEU A 419 -25.00 21.21 17.53
CA LEU A 419 -23.89 21.81 16.82
C LEU A 419 -24.38 23.07 16.06
N SER A 420 -23.49 24.04 15.88
CA SER A 420 -23.72 25.15 14.94
C SER A 420 -23.83 24.62 13.52
N ILE A 421 -24.60 25.33 12.68
CA ILE A 421 -24.79 24.97 11.26
C ILE A 421 -23.44 24.90 10.56
N GLU A 422 -22.56 25.86 10.85
CA GLU A 422 -21.21 25.93 10.29
C GLU A 422 -20.37 24.71 10.67
N THR A 423 -20.52 24.20 11.90
CA THR A 423 -19.82 22.99 12.35
C THR A 423 -20.40 21.73 11.71
N GLU A 424 -21.72 21.62 11.59
CA GLU A 424 -22.34 20.49 10.87
C GLU A 424 -21.94 20.45 9.39
N GLU A 425 -21.94 21.61 8.73
CA GLU A 425 -21.57 21.73 7.32
C GLU A 425 -20.11 21.35 7.06
N ILE A 426 -19.17 21.78 7.91
CA ILE A 426 -17.75 21.46 7.73
C ILE A 426 -17.47 19.98 7.98
N LEU A 427 -18.06 19.37 9.01
CA LEU A 427 -17.88 17.94 9.26
C LEU A 427 -18.45 17.10 8.11
N HIS A 428 -19.61 17.50 7.58
CA HIS A 428 -20.21 16.83 6.44
C HIS A 428 -19.38 17.01 5.15
N SER A 429 -18.83 18.20 4.89
CA SER A 429 -18.01 18.43 3.69
C SER A 429 -16.70 17.65 3.72
N GLU A 430 -16.08 17.53 4.89
CA GLU A 430 -14.85 16.74 5.09
C GLU A 430 -15.14 15.22 5.21
N GLY A 431 -16.40 14.82 5.37
CA GLY A 431 -16.79 13.41 5.52
C GLY A 431 -16.40 12.81 6.87
N MET A 432 -16.33 13.65 7.93
CA MET A 432 -15.95 13.25 9.28
C MET A 432 -17.16 12.68 10.05
N ASP A 433 -17.05 11.45 10.54
CA ASP A 433 -18.03 10.79 11.41
C ASP A 433 -17.47 10.68 12.85
N LEU A 434 -17.79 11.68 13.66
CA LEU A 434 -17.27 11.85 15.02
C LEU A 434 -18.10 11.11 16.07
N LEU A 435 -17.43 10.62 17.11
CA LEU A 435 -18.05 10.05 18.30
C LEU A 435 -18.00 11.04 19.46
N THR A 436 -18.89 10.89 20.42
CA THR A 436 -18.68 11.45 21.76
C THR A 436 -17.52 10.72 22.46
N ILE A 437 -16.89 11.36 23.44
CA ILE A 437 -15.84 10.73 24.26
C ILE A 437 -16.40 9.50 24.99
N GLU A 438 -17.64 9.58 25.46
CA GLU A 438 -18.37 8.51 26.12
C GLU A 438 -18.58 7.31 25.20
N ASP A 439 -19.05 7.52 23.96
CA ASP A 439 -19.28 6.45 22.99
C ASP A 439 -17.97 5.80 22.55
N LEU A 440 -16.92 6.59 22.29
CA LEU A 440 -15.59 6.06 21.97
C LEU A 440 -15.07 5.19 23.12
N THR A 441 -15.16 5.68 24.36
CA THR A 441 -14.76 4.92 25.55
C THR A 441 -15.57 3.63 25.70
N GLN A 442 -16.88 3.69 25.43
CA GLN A 442 -17.75 2.52 25.54
C GLN A 442 -17.45 1.48 24.45
N LEU A 443 -17.13 1.91 23.23
CA LEU A 443 -16.70 1.02 22.15
C LEU A 443 -15.41 0.29 22.51
N LEU A 444 -14.42 0.99 23.09
CA LEU A 444 -13.17 0.38 23.56
C LEU A 444 -13.42 -0.64 24.68
N LYS A 445 -14.26 -0.29 25.67
CA LYS A 445 -14.66 -1.23 26.74
C LYS A 445 -15.34 -2.48 26.16
N ASN A 446 -16.27 -2.28 25.23
CA ASN A 446 -17.01 -3.38 24.58
C ASN A 446 -16.11 -4.26 23.71
N ALA A 447 -15.02 -3.70 23.17
CA ALA A 447 -14.03 -4.47 22.43
C ALA A 447 -13.15 -5.32 23.36
N GLY A 448 -12.96 -4.91 24.63
CA GLY A 448 -12.18 -5.63 25.64
C GLY A 448 -10.91 -4.91 26.10
N TYR A 449 -10.75 -3.63 25.76
CA TYR A 449 -9.63 -2.83 26.25
C TYR A 449 -9.76 -2.53 27.75
N VAL A 450 -8.62 -2.49 28.43
CA VAL A 450 -8.49 -2.13 29.85
C VAL A 450 -7.63 -0.88 30.03
N ASN A 451 -7.65 -0.28 31.23
CA ASN A 451 -6.93 0.94 31.58
C ASN A 451 -7.18 2.13 30.62
N ILE A 452 -8.41 2.26 30.11
CA ILE A 452 -8.79 3.34 29.20
C ILE A 452 -8.73 4.68 29.93
N LYS A 453 -7.94 5.62 29.40
CA LYS A 453 -7.80 7.00 29.87
C LYS A 453 -8.08 7.95 28.73
N THR A 454 -8.76 9.04 29.03
CA THR A 454 -9.07 10.13 28.10
C THR A 454 -8.49 11.42 28.66
N GLU A 455 -7.70 12.13 27.87
CA GLU A 455 -7.10 13.42 28.22
C GLU A 455 -7.57 14.47 27.21
N ASP A 456 -8.06 15.61 27.71
CA ASP A 456 -8.48 16.73 26.87
C ASP A 456 -7.26 17.56 26.45
N TYR A 457 -6.99 17.58 25.15
CA TYR A 457 -5.88 18.29 24.53
C TYR A 457 -6.36 19.49 23.70
N THR A 458 -7.66 19.81 23.77
CA THR A 458 -8.33 20.83 22.94
C THR A 458 -7.59 22.17 22.95
N HIS A 459 -7.24 22.69 24.12
CA HIS A 459 -6.60 24.01 24.22
C HIS A 459 -5.23 24.03 23.54
N LEU A 460 -4.42 23.00 23.75
CA LEU A 460 -3.09 22.88 23.14
C LEU A 460 -3.20 22.69 21.63
N TYR A 461 -4.13 21.84 21.21
CA TYR A 461 -4.36 21.59 19.80
C TYR A 461 -4.85 22.84 19.04
N VAL A 462 -5.70 23.67 19.65
CA VAL A 462 -6.09 24.98 19.11
C VAL A 462 -4.88 25.91 18.89
N GLN A 463 -3.85 25.82 19.73
CA GLN A 463 -2.61 26.60 19.53
C GLN A 463 -1.90 26.15 18.27
N TYR A 464 -1.71 24.84 18.08
CA TYR A 464 -1.12 24.29 16.86
C TYR A 464 -1.91 24.65 15.60
N ILE A 465 -3.24 24.57 15.62
CA ILE A 465 -4.06 24.99 14.47
C ILE A 465 -3.84 26.47 14.14
N LYS A 466 -3.74 27.35 15.15
CA LYS A 466 -3.49 28.79 14.95
C LYS A 466 -2.09 29.07 14.41
N GLU A 467 -1.09 28.32 14.84
CA GLU A 467 0.27 28.40 14.31
C GLU A 467 0.30 27.99 12.84
N ASP A 468 -0.34 26.87 12.49
CA ASP A 468 -0.41 26.39 11.11
C ASP A 468 -1.25 27.31 10.23
N LEU A 469 -2.34 27.90 10.74
CA LEU A 469 -3.07 28.99 10.07
C LEU A 469 -2.15 30.19 9.77
N SER A 470 -1.29 30.56 10.73
CA SER A 470 -0.34 31.66 10.54
C SER A 470 0.69 31.32 9.45
N LYS A 471 1.23 30.10 9.47
CA LYS A 471 2.13 29.59 8.40
C LYS A 471 1.42 29.59 7.05
N LEU A 472 0.18 29.09 6.99
CA LEU A 472 -0.64 29.04 5.78
C LEU A 472 -0.72 30.42 5.12
N THR A 473 -0.97 31.49 5.90
CA THR A 473 -1.04 32.86 5.35
C THR A 473 0.28 33.35 4.74
N LEU A 474 1.43 32.83 5.20
CA LEU A 474 2.76 33.20 4.75
C LEU A 474 3.27 32.32 3.59
N THR A 475 2.68 31.14 3.38
CA THR A 475 3.11 30.22 2.32
C THR A 475 2.75 30.78 0.94
N GLU A 476 3.77 31.04 0.12
CA GLU A 476 3.61 31.49 -1.26
C GLU A 476 3.30 30.32 -2.21
N GLY A 477 2.73 30.62 -3.38
CA GLY A 477 2.51 29.63 -4.45
C GLY A 477 1.31 28.70 -4.28
N LEU A 478 0.60 28.74 -3.15
CA LEU A 478 -0.65 27.99 -2.97
C LEU A 478 -1.78 28.57 -3.83
N PRO A 479 -2.58 27.72 -4.52
CA PRO A 479 -3.78 28.17 -5.20
C PRO A 479 -4.76 28.86 -4.23
N GLU A 480 -5.39 29.94 -4.69
CA GLU A 480 -6.26 30.76 -3.82
C GLU A 480 -7.43 29.95 -3.23
N GLY A 481 -8.07 29.09 -4.04
CA GLY A 481 -9.16 28.24 -3.56
C GLY A 481 -8.75 27.30 -2.43
N VAL A 482 -7.53 26.75 -2.49
CA VAL A 482 -6.97 25.83 -1.48
C VAL A 482 -6.70 26.60 -0.19
N ARG A 483 -6.10 27.79 -0.29
CA ARG A 483 -5.88 28.67 0.86
C ARG A 483 -7.18 29.04 1.55
N ILE A 484 -8.20 29.44 0.79
CA ILE A 484 -9.53 29.79 1.33
C ILE A 484 -10.15 28.58 2.01
N HIS A 485 -10.11 27.40 1.38
CA HIS A 485 -10.66 26.17 1.94
C HIS A 485 -10.03 25.83 3.30
N PHE A 486 -8.70 25.71 3.40
CA PHE A 486 -8.03 25.40 4.67
C PHE A 486 -8.20 26.50 5.72
N THR A 487 -8.23 27.77 5.31
CA THR A 487 -8.50 28.88 6.22
C THR A 487 -9.89 28.74 6.85
N ASN A 488 -10.92 28.49 6.03
CA ASN A 488 -12.28 28.30 6.50
C ASN A 488 -12.42 27.05 7.38
N LEU A 489 -11.84 25.93 6.95
CA LEU A 489 -11.84 24.67 7.70
C LEU A 489 -11.25 24.86 9.09
N TRP A 490 -10.02 25.34 9.18
CA TRP A 490 -9.33 25.48 10.47
C TRP A 490 -9.91 26.58 11.36
N GLN A 491 -10.41 27.69 10.80
CA GLN A 491 -11.09 28.71 11.61
C GLN A 491 -12.42 28.20 12.18
N THR A 492 -13.16 27.42 11.40
CA THR A 492 -14.42 26.80 11.86
C THR A 492 -14.13 25.78 12.95
N LEU A 493 -13.15 24.89 12.74
CA LEU A 493 -12.74 23.91 13.76
C LEU A 493 -12.23 24.59 15.04
N VAL A 494 -11.42 25.65 14.95
CA VAL A 494 -11.00 26.43 16.12
C VAL A 494 -12.19 27.04 16.86
N THR A 495 -13.17 27.56 16.13
CA THR A 495 -14.39 28.12 16.73
C THR A 495 -15.18 27.04 17.46
N ALA A 496 -15.43 25.90 16.81
CA ALA A 496 -16.15 24.77 17.38
C ALA A 496 -15.45 24.20 18.63
N LEU A 497 -14.12 24.08 18.60
CA LEU A 497 -13.31 23.64 19.74
C LEU A 497 -13.39 24.65 20.91
N ASN A 498 -13.31 25.95 20.66
CA ASN A 498 -13.44 26.98 21.71
C ASN A 498 -14.85 27.04 22.29
N ASN A 499 -15.87 26.79 21.47
CA ASN A 499 -17.28 26.73 21.88
C ASN A 499 -17.63 25.42 22.58
N ARG A 500 -16.74 24.43 22.62
CA ARG A 500 -16.97 23.09 23.16
C ARG A 500 -18.06 22.30 22.42
N GLU A 501 -18.31 22.66 21.17
CA GLU A 501 -19.07 21.87 20.21
C GLU A 501 -18.26 20.64 19.80
N LEU A 502 -16.94 20.82 19.66
CA LEU A 502 -15.97 19.75 19.48
C LEU A 502 -14.96 19.74 20.63
N ALA A 503 -14.28 18.61 20.78
CA ALA A 503 -13.10 18.45 21.62
C ALA A 503 -12.03 17.68 20.84
N TRP A 504 -10.76 17.96 21.11
CA TRP A 504 -9.66 17.11 20.64
C TRP A 504 -9.16 16.28 21.81
N THR A 505 -9.25 14.95 21.69
CA THR A 505 -9.08 14.03 22.81
C THR A 505 -7.97 13.03 22.53
N LEU A 506 -7.04 12.91 23.48
CA LEU A 506 -6.09 11.81 23.54
C LEU A 506 -6.70 10.66 24.32
N VAL A 507 -6.83 9.50 23.69
CA VAL A 507 -7.26 8.26 24.34
C VAL A 507 -6.09 7.28 24.38
N THR A 508 -5.81 6.76 25.58
CA THR A 508 -4.87 5.64 25.75
C THR A 508 -5.60 4.46 26.36
N ALA A 509 -5.27 3.25 25.91
CA ALA A 509 -5.80 2.01 26.46
C ALA A 509 -4.77 0.89 26.32
N THR A 510 -5.02 -0.24 26.98
CA THR A 510 -4.16 -1.42 26.91
C THR A 510 -4.96 -2.68 26.59
N SER A 511 -4.34 -3.62 25.89
CA SER A 511 -4.85 -5.00 25.86
C SER A 511 -4.69 -5.65 27.25
N PRO A 512 -5.58 -6.59 27.62
CA PRO A 512 -5.47 -7.30 28.89
C PRO A 512 -4.18 -8.14 28.96
N ASP A 513 -3.81 -8.57 30.17
CA ASP A 513 -2.73 -9.55 30.32
C ASP A 513 -3.11 -10.93 29.74
N SER A 514 -2.16 -11.86 29.67
CA SER A 514 -2.40 -13.22 29.16
C SER A 514 -3.41 -14.03 30.00
N GLU A 515 -3.75 -13.56 31.20
CA GLU A 515 -4.76 -14.14 32.08
C GLU A 515 -6.12 -13.44 31.96
N GLY A 516 -6.26 -12.47 31.05
CA GLY A 516 -7.48 -11.72 30.80
C GLY A 516 -7.79 -10.64 31.84
N ARG A 517 -6.79 -10.20 32.62
CA ARG A 517 -6.95 -9.18 33.67
C ARG A 517 -6.55 -7.78 33.20
#